data_AF-A0A1X2ZH73-F1
#
_entry.id   AF-A0A1X2ZH73-F1
#
_cell.length_a   1.000
_cell.length_b   1.000
_cell.length_c   1.000
_cell.angle_alpha   90.00
_cell.angle_beta   90.00
_cell.angle_gamma   90.00
#
_symmetry.space_group_name_H-M   'P 1'
#
loop_
_entity.id
_entity.type
_entity.pdbx_description
1 polymer ?
#
loop_
_entity_poly.entity_id
_entity_poly.type
_entity_poly.pdbx_seq_one_letter_code
_entity_poly.pdbx_strand_id
1 'polypeptide(L)'
;MSRKKIVPNYAISLDIGNASVGWAAFTPDYRLMRAKGRELIGVRLFEPAQTAEARRMARTTRRRYSRRRWRLHMLDAIFDAPLAEVDPSFLARRKYSWVHPADENNADYWYGGVLFDSKIKL
;
A
#
# COMPACT_ATOMS: atom_id res chain seq x y z
N MET A 1 53.54 19.36 19.54
CA MET A 1 53.66 18.64 18.25
C MET A 1 52.67 17.49 18.21
N SER A 2 51.69 17.52 17.31
CA SER A 2 50.72 16.43 17.12
C SER A 2 51.40 15.26 16.39
N ARG A 3 51.47 14.07 17.01
CA ARG A 3 51.92 12.85 16.35
C ARG A 3 50.90 12.48 15.27
N LYS A 4 51.25 12.62 13.99
CA LYS A 4 50.50 11.98 12.89
C LYS A 4 50.54 10.48 13.14
N LYS A 5 49.38 9.86 13.41
CA LYS A 5 49.24 8.40 13.37
C LYS A 5 49.40 7.96 11.92
N ILE A 6 50.49 7.25 11.63
CA ILE A 6 50.66 6.56 10.36
C ILE A 6 49.69 5.39 10.37
N VAL A 7 48.69 5.43 9.50
CA VAL A 7 47.77 4.31 9.29
C VAL A 7 48.41 3.43 8.20
N PRO A 8 48.65 2.14 8.47
CA PRO A 8 49.17 1.24 7.45
C PRO A 8 48.18 1.10 6.30
N ASN A 9 48.70 0.86 5.09
CA ASN A 9 47.87 0.54 3.93
C ASN A 9 46.97 -0.66 4.25
N TYR A 10 45.75 -0.63 3.75
CA TYR A 10 44.76 -1.69 3.96
C TYR A 10 43.84 -1.85 2.75
N ALA A 11 43.27 -3.04 2.63
CA ALA A 11 42.19 -3.34 1.71
C ALA A 11 40.92 -3.70 2.49
N ILE A 12 39.76 -3.48 1.87
CA ILE A 12 38.46 -3.92 2.39
C ILE A 12 37.85 -4.86 1.37
N SER A 13 37.46 -6.06 1.80
CA SER A 13 36.57 -6.93 1.02
C SER A 13 35.12 -6.68 1.41
N LEU A 14 34.24 -6.78 0.41
CA LEU A 14 32.80 -6.69 0.58
C LEU A 14 32.16 -7.91 -0.09
N ASP A 15 31.30 -8.61 0.64
CA ASP A 15 30.47 -9.69 0.14
C ASP A 15 29.00 -9.24 0.20
N ILE A 16 28.44 -8.91 -0.97
CA ILE A 16 27.13 -8.26 -1.08
C ILE A 16 26.09 -9.31 -1.46
N GLY A 17 25.34 -9.78 -0.46
CA GLY A 17 24.22 -10.67 -0.61
C GLY A 17 22.86 -9.94 -0.64
N ASN A 18 21.80 -10.72 -0.84
CA ASN A 18 20.42 -10.21 -0.93
C ASN A 18 19.86 -9.66 0.39
N ALA A 19 20.37 -10.13 1.53
CA ALA A 19 19.90 -9.77 2.88
C ALA A 19 21.07 -9.38 3.80
N SER A 20 22.29 -9.35 3.27
CA SER A 20 23.49 -9.20 4.07
C SER A 20 24.61 -8.53 3.26
N VAL A 21 25.41 -7.71 3.92
CA VAL A 21 26.70 -7.25 3.42
C VAL A 21 27.79 -7.65 4.40
N GLY A 22 28.57 -8.66 4.06
CA GLY A 22 29.78 -9.05 4.78
C GLY A 22 30.92 -8.09 4.45
N TRP A 23 31.79 -7.81 5.41
CA TRP A 23 32.95 -6.97 5.20
C TRP A 23 34.12 -7.41 6.08
N ALA A 24 35.34 -7.25 5.56
CA ALA A 24 36.57 -7.43 6.32
C ALA A 24 37.64 -6.45 5.85
N ALA A 25 38.43 -5.89 6.76
CA ALA A 25 39.59 -5.07 6.45
C ALA A 25 40.88 -5.81 6.80
N PHE A 26 41.85 -5.83 5.88
CA PHE A 26 43.10 -6.54 6.04
C PHE A 26 44.30 -5.77 5.50
N THR A 27 45.48 -6.04 6.03
CA THR A 27 46.75 -5.49 5.54
C THR A 27 47.19 -6.20 4.25
N PRO A 28 48.19 -5.67 3.51
CA PRO A 28 48.74 -6.35 2.32
C PRO A 28 49.21 -7.79 2.58
N ASP A 29 49.60 -8.11 3.82
CA ASP A 29 50.01 -9.46 4.25
C ASP A 29 48.81 -10.36 4.64
N TYR A 30 47.59 -9.99 4.24
CA TYR A 30 46.35 -10.72 4.51
C TYR A 30 46.02 -10.94 5.99
N ARG A 31 46.48 -10.04 6.87
CA ARG A 31 46.12 -10.06 8.30
C ARG A 31 44.94 -9.13 8.56
N LEU A 32 43.96 -9.60 9.35
CA LEU A 32 42.84 -8.77 9.78
C LEU A 32 43.34 -7.53 10.53
N MET A 33 42.80 -6.38 10.15
CA MET A 33 43.05 -5.14 10.86
C MET A 33 42.36 -5.14 12.22
N ARG A 34 42.94 -4.43 13.18
CA ARG A 34 42.32 -4.19 14.48
C ARG A 34 42.19 -2.70 14.76
N ALA A 35 41.03 -2.30 15.29
CA ALA A 35 40.80 -0.96 15.79
C ALA A 35 40.10 -1.02 17.15
N LYS A 36 40.57 -0.23 18.11
CA LYS A 36 40.00 -0.15 19.47
C LYS A 36 39.78 -1.53 20.12
N GLY A 37 40.75 -2.44 19.95
CA GLY A 37 40.72 -3.80 20.52
C GLY A 37 39.89 -4.82 19.73
N ARG A 38 39.15 -4.42 18.69
CA ARG A 38 38.29 -5.30 17.89
C ARG A 38 38.86 -5.55 16.50
N GLU A 39 38.63 -6.74 15.97
CA GLU A 39 38.92 -7.05 14.57
C GLU A 39 37.93 -6.35 13.65
N LEU A 40 38.44 -5.87 12.52
CA LEU A 40 37.67 -5.18 11.50
C LEU A 40 37.08 -6.21 10.54
N ILE A 41 36.10 -6.97 11.03
CA ILE A 41 35.30 -7.93 10.28
C ILE A 41 33.86 -7.88 10.81
N GLY A 42 32.89 -8.07 9.94
CA GLY A 42 31.51 -8.16 10.35
C GLY A 42 30.54 -8.36 9.19
N VAL A 43 29.25 -8.34 9.54
CA VAL A 43 28.17 -8.43 8.57
C VAL A 43 27.07 -7.44 8.94
N ARG A 44 26.51 -6.78 7.93
CA ARG A 44 25.29 -5.98 8.06
C ARG A 44 24.12 -6.78 7.53
N LEU A 45 23.18 -7.14 8.40
CA LEU A 45 21.93 -7.83 8.01
C LEU A 45 20.81 -6.81 7.76
N PHE A 46 19.93 -7.09 6.81
CA PHE A 46 18.76 -6.27 6.47
C PHE A 46 17.66 -7.12 5.81
N GLU A 47 16.45 -6.57 5.80
CA GLU A 47 15.32 -7.18 5.10
C GLU A 47 15.51 -7.12 3.58
N PRO A 48 15.34 -8.23 2.84
CA PRO A 48 15.44 -8.25 1.39
C PRO A 48 14.52 -7.23 0.73
N ALA A 49 14.97 -6.68 -0.40
CA ALA A 49 14.17 -5.76 -1.18
C ALA A 49 12.91 -6.46 -1.71
N GLN A 50 11.73 -5.87 -1.46
CA GLN A 50 10.49 -6.30 -2.08
C GLN A 50 10.34 -5.63 -3.44
N THR A 51 9.93 -6.40 -4.46
CA THR A 51 9.65 -5.84 -5.78
C THR A 51 8.45 -4.88 -5.71
N ALA A 52 8.39 -3.93 -6.64
CA ALA A 52 7.27 -2.98 -6.70
C ALA A 52 5.97 -3.58 -7.27
N GLU A 53 5.90 -4.89 -7.51
CA GLU A 53 4.78 -5.55 -8.20
C GLU A 53 3.46 -5.44 -7.44
N ALA A 54 3.46 -5.80 -6.15
CA ALA A 54 2.26 -5.71 -5.31
C ALA A 54 1.72 -4.27 -5.25
N ARG A 55 2.63 -3.29 -5.13
CA ARG A 55 2.29 -1.85 -5.16
C ARG A 55 1.68 -1.45 -6.50
N ARG A 56 2.22 -1.94 -7.63
CA ARG A 56 1.69 -1.70 -8.98
C ARG A 56 0.25 -2.24 -9.08
N MET A 57 0.01 -3.47 -8.62
CA MET A 57 -1.32 -4.09 -8.63
C MET A 57 -2.33 -3.30 -7.81
N ALA A 58 -2.01 -2.98 -6.56
CA ALA A 58 -2.89 -2.20 -5.68
C ALA A 58 -3.20 -0.80 -6.26
N ARG A 59 -2.23 -0.15 -6.91
CA ARG A 59 -2.43 1.14 -7.58
C ARG A 59 -3.40 1.03 -8.76
N THR A 60 -3.21 0.02 -9.62
CA THR A 60 -4.08 -0.20 -10.78
C THR A 60 -5.51 -0.48 -10.33
N THR A 61 -5.70 -1.34 -9.33
CA THR A 61 -7.01 -1.67 -8.78
C THR A 61 -7.73 -0.44 -8.21
N ARG A 62 -7.05 0.39 -7.41
CA ARG A 62 -7.63 1.65 -6.90
C ARG A 62 -8.06 2.60 -8.02
N ARG A 63 -7.22 2.79 -9.05
CA ARG A 63 -7.55 3.61 -10.21
C ARG A 63 -8.75 3.05 -10.99
N ARG A 64 -8.82 1.71 -11.15
CA ARG A 64 -9.94 1.04 -11.81
C ARG A 64 -11.26 1.30 -11.07
N TYR A 65 -11.30 1.12 -9.74
CA TYR A 65 -12.49 1.38 -8.94
C TYR A 65 -12.90 2.86 -8.95
N SER A 66 -11.93 3.78 -8.89
CA SER A 66 -12.20 5.23 -9.00
C SER A 66 -12.87 5.56 -10.34
N ARG A 67 -12.31 5.10 -11.46
CA ARG A 67 -12.88 5.32 -12.80
C ARG A 67 -14.26 4.65 -12.97
N ARG A 68 -14.46 3.46 -12.39
CA ARG A 68 -15.77 2.79 -12.39
C ARG A 68 -16.82 3.64 -11.68
N ARG A 69 -16.51 4.14 -10.46
CA ARG A 69 -17.41 5.02 -9.72
C ARG A 69 -17.70 6.32 -10.49
N TRP A 70 -16.67 6.94 -11.07
CA TRP A 70 -16.84 8.13 -11.89
C TRP A 70 -17.81 7.91 -13.07
N ARG A 71 -17.67 6.80 -13.80
CA ARG A 71 -18.60 6.47 -14.89
C ARG A 71 -20.04 6.28 -14.42
N LEU A 72 -20.24 5.62 -13.27
CA LEU A 72 -21.57 5.43 -12.70
C LEU A 72 -22.18 6.76 -12.25
N HIS A 73 -21.41 7.63 -11.59
CA HIS A 73 -21.88 8.96 -11.20
C HIS A 73 -22.23 9.84 -12.40
N MET A 74 -21.44 9.76 -13.48
CA MET A 74 -21.76 10.46 -14.72
C MET A 74 -23.07 9.95 -15.32
N LEU A 75 -23.27 8.63 -15.36
CA LEU A 75 -24.52 8.03 -15.83
C LEU A 75 -25.71 8.46 -14.98
N ASP A 76 -25.57 8.43 -13.65
CA ASP A 76 -26.61 8.89 -12.73
C ASP A 76 -26.97 10.35 -12.97
N ALA A 77 -25.98 11.23 -13.14
CA ALA A 77 -26.22 12.64 -13.40
C ALA A 77 -26.94 12.90 -14.73
N ILE A 78 -26.66 12.10 -15.77
CA ILE A 78 -27.35 12.21 -17.07
C ILE A 78 -28.82 11.80 -16.94
N PHE A 79 -29.12 10.79 -16.13
CA PHE A 79 -30.45 10.21 -15.99
C PHE A 79 -31.23 10.70 -14.75
N ASP A 80 -30.68 11.63 -13.97
CA ASP A 80 -31.26 12.07 -12.70
C ASP A 80 -32.69 12.62 -12.89
N ALA A 81 -32.86 13.62 -13.77
CA ALA A 81 -34.16 14.21 -14.08
C ALA A 81 -35.19 13.19 -14.64
N PRO A 82 -34.90 12.44 -15.73
CA PRO A 82 -35.89 11.50 -16.28
C PRO A 82 -36.19 10.33 -15.34
N LEU A 83 -35.23 9.89 -14.51
CA LEU A 83 -35.53 8.87 -13.49
C LEU A 83 -36.38 9.44 -12.37
N ALA A 84 -36.15 10.69 -11.95
CA ALA A 84 -36.93 11.33 -10.89
C ALA A 84 -38.40 11.56 -11.30
N GLU A 85 -38.68 11.79 -12.59
CA GLU A 85 -40.06 11.87 -13.09
C GLU A 85 -40.84 10.56 -12.92
N VAL A 86 -40.16 9.41 -13.02
CA VAL A 86 -40.78 8.08 -12.90
C VAL A 86 -40.73 7.56 -11.45
N ASP A 87 -39.59 7.68 -10.79
CA ASP A 87 -39.36 7.27 -9.40
C ASP A 87 -38.27 8.15 -8.75
N PRO A 88 -38.67 9.19 -7.99
CA PRO A 88 -37.74 10.10 -7.30
C PRO A 88 -36.76 9.41 -6.35
N SER A 89 -37.11 8.22 -5.84
CA SER A 89 -36.31 7.53 -4.82
C SER A 89 -35.32 6.52 -5.40
N PHE A 90 -35.44 6.16 -6.69
CA PHE A 90 -34.69 5.06 -7.31
C PHE A 90 -33.16 5.14 -7.09
N LEU A 91 -32.54 6.29 -7.38
CA LEU A 91 -31.09 6.45 -7.20
C LEU A 91 -30.66 6.38 -5.72
N ALA A 92 -31.51 6.87 -4.81
CA ALA A 92 -31.29 6.76 -3.37
C ALA A 92 -31.36 5.28 -2.91
N ARG A 93 -32.37 4.52 -3.35
CA ARG A 93 -32.48 3.07 -3.06
C ARG A 93 -31.25 2.31 -3.51
N ARG A 94 -30.78 2.59 -4.74
CA ARG A 94 -29.59 1.94 -5.29
C ARG A 94 -28.34 2.26 -4.47
N LYS A 95 -28.16 3.53 -4.06
CA LYS A 95 -27.02 4.00 -3.26
C LYS A 95 -26.98 3.36 -1.87
N TYR A 96 -28.13 3.21 -1.22
CA TYR A 96 -28.24 2.68 0.14
C TYR A 96 -28.68 1.22 0.21
N SER A 97 -28.58 0.48 -0.90
CA SER A 97 -28.89 -0.96 -0.97
C SER A 97 -28.06 -1.84 -0.03
N TRP A 98 -26.98 -1.31 0.54
CA TRP A 98 -26.16 -1.99 1.54
C TRP A 98 -26.67 -1.83 2.97
N VAL A 99 -27.59 -0.89 3.23
CA VAL A 99 -28.11 -0.58 4.57
C VAL A 99 -29.00 -1.72 5.05
N HIS A 100 -28.70 -2.24 6.23
CA HIS A 100 -29.47 -3.32 6.85
C HIS A 100 -30.68 -2.75 7.62
N PRO A 101 -31.85 -3.41 7.64
CA PRO A 101 -33.02 -2.91 8.37
C PRO A 101 -32.80 -2.70 9.88
N ALA A 102 -31.86 -3.43 10.48
CA ALA A 102 -31.49 -3.29 11.88
C ALA A 102 -30.38 -2.24 12.14
N ASP A 103 -29.93 -1.50 11.12
CA ASP A 103 -28.95 -0.42 11.29
C ASP A 103 -29.66 0.86 11.77
N GLU A 104 -29.66 1.07 13.08
CA GLU A 104 -30.30 2.23 13.72
C GLU A 104 -29.70 3.57 13.25
N ASN A 105 -28.43 3.60 12.85
CA ASN A 105 -27.77 4.85 12.41
C ASN A 105 -28.19 5.28 11.00
N ASN A 106 -28.70 4.36 10.18
CA ASN A 106 -29.10 4.60 8.80
C ASN A 106 -30.55 4.20 8.54
N ALA A 107 -31.39 4.16 9.58
CA ALA A 107 -32.78 3.68 9.49
C ALA A 107 -33.60 4.40 8.40
N ASP A 108 -33.38 5.71 8.22
CA ASP A 108 -34.05 6.52 7.19
C ASP A 108 -33.67 6.15 5.74
N TYR A 109 -32.57 5.41 5.56
CA TYR A 109 -32.04 5.01 4.26
C TYR A 109 -32.30 3.54 3.94
N TRP A 110 -33.09 2.84 4.75
CA TRP A 110 -33.51 1.49 4.46
C TRP A 110 -34.70 1.46 3.49
N TYR A 111 -34.62 0.58 2.49
CA TYR A 111 -35.66 0.37 1.49
C TYR A 111 -36.03 -1.11 1.41
N GLY A 112 -37.32 -1.41 1.24
CA GLY A 112 -37.81 -2.80 1.15
C GLY A 112 -37.40 -3.55 -0.12
N GLY A 113 -37.06 -2.80 -1.19
CA GLY A 113 -36.61 -3.34 -2.47
C GLY A 113 -35.63 -2.39 -3.16
N VAL A 114 -34.69 -2.96 -3.93
CA VAL A 114 -33.66 -2.16 -4.63
C VAL A 114 -34.20 -1.54 -5.92
N LEU A 115 -34.98 -2.29 -6.70
CA LEU A 115 -35.46 -1.86 -8.01
C LEU A 115 -36.79 -1.11 -7.94
N PHE A 116 -37.73 -1.56 -7.13
CA PHE A 116 -39.04 -0.93 -6.93
C PHE A 116 -39.35 -0.86 -5.44
N ASP A 117 -40.00 0.22 -4.98
CA ASP A 117 -40.49 0.34 -3.60
C ASP A 117 -41.80 -0.43 -3.44
N SER A 118 -41.72 -1.75 -3.60
CA SER A 118 -42.85 -2.62 -3.34
C SER A 118 -42.88 -3.00 -1.86
N LYS A 119 -43.52 -2.19 -1.02
CA LYS A 119 -44.18 -2.73 0.18
C LYS A 119 -45.52 -3.38 -0.22
N ILE A 120 -45.49 -4.36 -1.12
CA ILE A 120 -46.67 -5.20 -1.36
C ILE A 120 -46.65 -6.26 -0.27
N LYS A 121 -47.40 -6.01 0.81
CA LYS A 121 -47.94 -7.11 1.62
C LYS A 121 -48.95 -7.82 0.72
N LEU A 122 -48.66 -9.06 0.34
CA LEU A 122 -49.70 -10.05 0.03
C LEU A 122 -50.40 -10.45 1.33
#